data_AF-A0ABD5J7H3-F1
#
_entry.id   AF-A0ABD5J7H3-F1
#
_cell.length_a   1.000
_cell.length_b   1.000
_cell.length_c   1.000
_cell.angle_alpha   90.00
_cell.angle_beta   90.00
_cell.angle_gamma   90.00
#
_symmetry.space_group_name_H-M   'P 1'
#
loop_
_entity.id
_entity.type
_entity.pdbx_description
1 polymer ?
#
loop_
_entity_poly.entity_id
_entity_poly.type
_entity_poly.pdbx_seq_one_letter_code
_entity_poly.pdbx_strand_id
1 'polypeptide(L)'
;MSTAPSPSPSRTVLVAGAGTGIGALSSVSLARAGHRVFASMRDPRGRNARKADEVVRVAGLPVGQRPRRAIADGSDYGAEIINGAAEELRLRLARRMGITGLLGRL
;
A
#
# COMPACT_ATOMS: atom_id res chain seq x y z
N MET A 1 -6.53 21.20 17.90
CA MET A 1 -7.35 20.03 18.33
C MET A 1 -6.88 18.81 17.57
N SER A 2 -6.18 17.88 18.24
CA SER A 2 -5.64 16.65 17.65
C SER A 2 -6.56 15.49 18.04
N THR A 3 -7.16 14.83 17.05
CA THR A 3 -7.95 13.60 17.21
C THR A 3 -7.25 12.41 16.54
N ALA A 4 -5.91 12.38 16.60
CA ALA A 4 -5.20 11.17 16.19
C ALA A 4 -5.57 10.04 17.18
N PRO A 5 -6.15 8.92 16.71
CA PRO A 5 -6.51 7.82 17.59
C PRO A 5 -5.25 7.30 18.30
N SER A 6 -5.35 7.06 19.61
CA SER A 6 -4.30 6.44 20.42
C SER A 6 -3.85 5.13 19.76
N PRO A 7 -2.54 4.79 19.74
CA PRO A 7 -2.08 3.56 19.11
C PRO A 7 -2.77 2.37 19.78
N SER A 8 -3.61 1.67 19.02
CA SER A 8 -4.21 0.42 19.49
C SER A 8 -3.12 -0.60 19.77
N PRO A 9 -3.27 -1.45 20.80
CA PRO A 9 -2.29 -2.50 21.07
C PRO A 9 -2.08 -3.37 19.82
N SER A 10 -0.87 -3.92 19.67
CA SER A 10 -0.59 -4.87 18.58
C SER A 10 -1.59 -6.02 18.64
N ARG A 11 -2.22 -6.36 17.51
CA ARG A 11 -3.23 -7.40 17.40
C ARG A 11 -2.83 -8.36 16.29
N THR A 12 -3.30 -9.59 16.35
CA THR A 12 -3.17 -10.55 15.26
C THR A 12 -4.40 -10.44 14.36
N VAL A 13 -4.20 -10.25 13.05
CA VAL A 13 -5.27 -10.04 12.07
C VAL A 13 -5.12 -10.99 10.88
N LEU A 14 -6.20 -11.65 10.48
CA LEU A 14 -6.27 -12.43 9.23
C LEU A 14 -6.99 -11.60 8.16
N VAL A 15 -6.36 -11.45 6.99
CA VAL A 15 -6.96 -10.79 5.84
C VAL A 15 -7.11 -11.82 4.72
N ALA A 16 -8.36 -12.17 4.41
CA ALA A 16 -8.70 -13.04 3.30
C ALA A 16 -8.75 -12.26 1.98
N GLY A 17 -8.39 -12.92 0.87
CA GLY A 17 -8.38 -12.27 -0.45
C GLY A 17 -7.28 -11.23 -0.61
N ALA A 18 -6.14 -11.41 0.07
CA ALA A 18 -5.01 -10.48 0.07
C ALA A 18 -4.19 -10.47 -1.23
N GLY A 19 -4.64 -11.16 -2.26
CA GLY A 19 -3.92 -11.29 -3.52
C GLY A 19 -3.98 -10.02 -4.38
N THR A 20 -5.04 -9.21 -4.25
CA THR A 20 -5.29 -8.01 -5.08
C THR A 20 -6.05 -6.93 -4.29
N GLY A 21 -6.12 -5.71 -4.86
CA GLY A 21 -7.08 -4.68 -4.45
C GLY A 21 -7.08 -4.33 -2.96
N ILE A 22 -8.29 -4.26 -2.37
CA ILE A 22 -8.49 -3.84 -0.97
C ILE A 22 -7.80 -4.81 0.00
N GLY A 23 -7.90 -6.12 -0.21
CA GLY A 23 -7.29 -7.11 0.68
C GLY A 23 -5.77 -6.97 0.78
N ALA A 24 -5.10 -6.73 -0.36
CA ALA A 24 -3.66 -6.49 -0.38
C ALA A 24 -3.30 -5.19 0.35
N LEU A 25 -4.02 -4.10 0.07
CA LEU A 25 -3.78 -2.78 0.70
C LEU A 25 -4.06 -2.80 2.20
N SER A 26 -5.12 -3.48 2.65
CA SER A 26 -5.45 -3.64 4.06
C SER A 26 -4.38 -4.46 4.79
N SER A 27 -3.92 -5.56 4.18
CA SER A 27 -2.85 -6.40 4.76
C SER A 27 -1.58 -5.61 5.00
N VAL A 28 -1.15 -4.86 3.99
CA VAL A 28 0.03 -3.98 4.08
C VAL A 28 -0.21 -2.88 5.13
N SER A 29 -1.37 -2.22 5.12
CA SER A 29 -1.64 -1.10 6.04
C SER A 29 -1.68 -1.53 7.50
N LEU A 30 -2.31 -2.68 7.79
CA LEU A 30 -2.36 -3.24 9.14
C LEU A 30 -0.99 -3.70 9.63
N ALA A 31 -0.18 -4.31 8.75
CA ALA A 31 1.19 -4.67 9.08
C ALA A 31 2.04 -3.42 9.36
N ARG A 32 1.85 -2.36 8.56
CA ARG A 32 2.49 -1.04 8.77
C ARG A 32 2.09 -0.37 10.08
N ALA A 33 0.88 -0.60 10.56
CA ALA A 33 0.41 -0.12 11.86
C ALA A 33 0.96 -0.92 13.05
N GLY A 34 1.83 -1.92 12.81
CA GLY A 34 2.45 -2.73 13.87
C GLY A 34 1.59 -3.91 14.32
N HIS A 35 0.54 -4.27 13.58
CA HIS A 35 -0.22 -5.49 13.82
C HIS A 35 0.47 -6.70 13.16
N ARG A 36 0.31 -7.88 13.76
CA ARG A 36 0.75 -9.14 13.14
C ARG A 36 -0.32 -9.59 12.15
N VAL A 37 -0.01 -9.57 10.86
CA VAL A 37 -0.99 -9.84 9.80
C VAL A 37 -0.70 -11.18 9.12
N PHE A 38 -1.73 -12.02 9.03
CA PHE A 38 -1.75 -13.19 8.14
C PHE A 38 -2.54 -12.83 6.89
N ALA A 39 -1.86 -12.75 5.76
CA ALA A 39 -2.47 -12.49 4.46
C ALA A 39 -2.75 -13.83 3.76
N SER A 40 -4.00 -14.09 3.38
CA SER A 40 -4.38 -15.31 2.66
C SER A 40 -4.93 -15.01 1.27
N MET A 41 -4.59 -15.87 0.33
CA MET A 41 -5.06 -15.85 -1.06
C MET A 41 -5.03 -17.28 -1.61
N ARG A 42 -5.63 -17.49 -2.78
CA ARG A 42 -5.59 -18.81 -3.45
C ARG A 42 -4.17 -19.07 -3.96
N ASP A 43 -3.69 -20.30 -3.82
CA ASP A 43 -2.42 -20.77 -4.41
C ASP A 43 -1.22 -19.80 -4.24
N PRO A 44 -0.89 -19.37 -3.00
CA PRO A 44 0.18 -18.42 -2.72
C PRO A 44 1.59 -19.00 -2.91
N ARG A 45 1.70 -20.32 -3.16
CA ARG A 45 2.96 -21.00 -3.46
C ARG A 45 3.09 -21.38 -4.94
N GLY A 46 2.01 -21.27 -5.72
CA GLY A 46 1.99 -21.51 -7.16
C GLY A 46 1.69 -20.22 -7.92
N ARG A 47 0.52 -20.13 -8.56
CA ARG A 47 0.17 -19.04 -9.47
C ARG A 47 0.24 -17.65 -8.85
N ASN A 48 0.03 -17.53 -7.53
CA ASN A 48 0.09 -16.24 -6.84
C ASN A 48 1.36 -16.05 -6.00
N ALA A 49 2.41 -16.87 -6.20
CA ALA A 49 3.68 -16.73 -5.47
C ALA A 49 4.25 -15.30 -5.57
N ARG A 50 4.33 -14.75 -6.79
CA ARG A 50 4.80 -13.37 -7.01
C ARG A 50 3.97 -12.33 -6.25
N LYS A 51 2.66 -12.56 -6.09
CA LYS A 51 1.78 -11.64 -5.36
C LYS A 51 2.00 -11.71 -3.85
N ALA A 52 2.18 -12.93 -3.34
CA ALA A 52 2.52 -13.16 -1.95
C ALA A 52 3.87 -12.51 -1.59
N ASP A 53 4.88 -12.69 -2.43
CA ASP A 53 6.21 -12.11 -2.25
C ASP A 53 6.18 -10.58 -2.23
N GLU A 54 5.40 -9.97 -3.14
CA GLU A 54 5.26 -8.52 -3.22
C GLU A 54 4.55 -7.93 -1.99
N VAL A 55 3.50 -8.59 -1.47
CA VAL A 55 2.84 -8.19 -0.21
C VAL A 55 3.84 -8.21 0.96
N VAL A 56 4.66 -9.27 1.05
CA VAL A 56 5.69 -9.39 2.10
C VAL A 56 6.76 -8.30 1.95
N ARG A 57 7.26 -8.09 0.73
CA ARG A 57 8.28 -7.07 0.43
C ARG A 57 7.81 -5.67 0.84
N VAL A 58 6.60 -5.29 0.43
CA VAL A 58 6.04 -3.95 0.71
C VAL A 58 5.77 -3.73 2.19
N ALA A 59 5.39 -4.77 2.93
CA ALA A 59 5.24 -4.72 4.38
C ALA A 59 6.59 -4.58 5.09
N GLY A 60 7.65 -5.23 4.57
CA GLY A 60 8.99 -5.27 5.18
C GLY A 60 9.89 -4.07 4.91
N LEU A 61 9.60 -3.23 3.90
CA LEU A 61 10.42 -2.05 3.59
C LEU A 61 10.52 -1.09 4.80
N PRO A 62 11.65 -0.37 5.00
CA PRO A 62 11.76 0.66 6.03
C PRO A 62 10.73 1.78 5.82
N VAL A 63 10.27 2.41 6.91
CA VAL A 63 9.43 3.61 6.83
C VAL A 63 10.16 4.69 6.03
N GLY A 64 9.50 5.30 5.04
CA GLY A 64 10.09 6.31 4.15
C GLY A 64 10.74 5.78 2.86
N GLN A 65 10.99 4.46 2.74
CA GLN A 65 11.47 3.84 1.49
C GLN A 65 10.36 3.05 0.77
N ARG A 66 9.12 3.27 1.19
CA ARG A 66 7.97 2.46 0.76
C ARG A 66 7.31 3.13 -0.45
N PRO A 67 7.04 2.38 -1.53
CA PRO A 67 6.22 2.89 -2.61
C PRO A 67 4.89 3.41 -2.06
N ARG A 68 4.51 4.62 -2.47
CA ARG A 68 3.21 5.22 -2.09
C ARG A 68 2.04 4.35 -2.56
N ARG A 69 2.23 3.65 -3.68
CA ARG A 69 1.37 2.57 -4.20
C ARG A 69 2.25 1.40 -4.65
N ALA A 70 1.81 0.17 -4.40
CA ALA A 70 2.40 -1.04 -4.94
C ALA A 70 1.29 -1.88 -5.60
N ILE A 71 1.50 -2.28 -6.85
CA ILE A 71 0.59 -3.21 -7.55
C ILE A 71 1.03 -4.61 -7.17
N ALA A 72 0.45 -5.12 -6.08
CA ALA A 72 0.82 -6.42 -5.51
C ALA A 72 0.51 -7.60 -6.45
N ASP A 73 -0.37 -7.40 -7.44
CA ASP A 73 -0.97 -8.48 -8.20
C ASP A 73 -0.50 -8.63 -9.64
N GLY A 74 0.35 -7.70 -10.10
CA GLY A 74 0.87 -7.68 -11.47
C GLY A 74 -0.19 -7.63 -12.58
N SER A 75 -1.48 -7.49 -12.23
CA SER A 75 -2.56 -7.32 -13.18
C SER A 75 -2.74 -5.83 -13.43
N ASP A 76 -2.11 -5.32 -14.48
CA ASP A 76 -2.32 -3.94 -14.89
C ASP A 76 -3.68 -3.81 -15.59
N TYR A 77 -4.73 -3.54 -14.79
CA TYR A 77 -6.06 -3.18 -15.27
C TYR A 77 -6.12 -1.71 -15.77
N GLY A 78 -5.05 -1.20 -16.38
CA GLY A 78 -4.87 0.23 -16.66
C GLY A 78 -4.56 1.06 -15.42
N ALA A 79 -4.13 0.42 -14.34
CA ALA A 79 -3.75 1.08 -13.11
C ALA A 79 -2.52 1.96 -13.32
N GLU A 80 -1.55 1.56 -14.14
CA GLU A 80 -0.41 2.42 -14.48
C GLU A 80 -0.84 3.70 -15.20
N ILE A 81 -1.75 3.58 -16.16
CA ILE A 81 -2.30 4.72 -16.93
C ILE A 81 -3.06 5.68 -16.01
N ILE A 82 -3.96 5.15 -15.17
CA ILE A 82 -4.74 5.95 -14.22
C ILE A 82 -3.83 6.59 -13.17
N ASN A 83 -2.83 5.85 -12.66
CA ASN A 83 -1.88 6.36 -11.69
C ASN A 83 -1.01 7.46 -12.27
N GLY A 84 -0.55 7.29 -13.51
CA GLY A 84 0.20 8.31 -14.24
C GLY A 84 -0.62 9.58 -14.40
N ALA A 85 -1.86 9.47 -14.88
CA ALA A 85 -2.76 10.61 -15.03
C ALA A 85 -3.09 11.29 -13.69
N ALA A 86 -3.33 10.51 -12.64
CA ALA A 86 -3.60 11.03 -11.30
C ALA A 86 -2.38 11.75 -10.71
N GLU A 87 -1.17 11.22 -10.92
CA GLU A 87 0.07 11.84 -10.44
C GLU A 87 0.35 13.14 -11.18
N GLU A 88 0.13 13.18 -12.49
CA GLU A 88 0.26 14.41 -13.27
C GLU A 88 -0.68 15.52 -12.77
N LEU A 89 -1.96 15.20 -12.54
CA LEU A 89 -2.92 16.14 -11.97
C LEU A 89 -2.51 16.59 -10.57
N ARG A 90 -2.04 15.67 -9.73
CA ARG A 90 -1.57 15.95 -8.38
C ARG A 90 -0.38 16.90 -8.40
N LEU A 91 0.60 16.66 -9.27
CA LEU A 91 1.77 17.52 -9.47
C LEU A 91 1.37 18.89 -10.02
N ARG A 92 0.45 18.95 -10.99
CA ARG A 92 -0.07 20.20 -11.57
C ARG A 92 -0.77 21.04 -10.50
N LEU A 93 -1.63 20.43 -9.70
CA LEU A 93 -2.36 21.11 -8.64
C LEU A 93 -1.41 21.57 -7.52
N ALA A 94 -0.48 20.72 -7.10
CA ALA A 94 0.52 21.08 -6.08
C ALA A 94 1.40 22.24 -6.51
N ARG A 95 1.72 22.35 -7.82
CA ARG A 95 2.43 23.50 -8.39
C ARG A 95 1.60 24.77 -8.30
N ARG A 96 0.33 24.70 -8.70
CA ARG A 96 -0.60 25.84 -8.67
C ARG A 96 -0.84 26.35 -7.24
N MET A 97 -0.79 25.45 -6.26
CA MET A 97 -0.97 25.79 -4.84
C MET A 97 0.34 26.16 -4.12
N GLY A 98 1.49 26.13 -4.80
CA GLY A 98 2.80 26.46 -4.18
C GLY A 98 3.30 25.45 -3.15
N ILE A 99 2.73 24.24 -3.08
CA ILE A 99 3.05 23.22 -2.08
C ILE A 99 3.95 22.10 -2.60
N THR A 100 4.65 22.31 -3.71
CA THR A 100 5.46 21.27 -4.36
C THR A 100 6.55 20.71 -3.44
N GLY A 101 7.11 21.53 -2.55
CA GLY A 101 8.09 21.10 -1.54
C GLY A 101 7.55 20.12 -0.48
N LEU A 102 6.22 19.97 -0.38
CA LEU A 102 5.59 18.96 0.49
C LEU A 102 5.57 17.57 -0.15
N LEU A 103 5.69 17.48 -1.47
CA LEU A 103 5.62 16.21 -2.21
C LEU A 103 6.94 15.41 -2.18
N GLY A 104 8.06 16.05 -1.82
CA GLY A 104 9.40 15.44 -1.77
C GLY A 104 9.83 14.90 -0.40
N ARG A 105 9.00 15.00 0.65
CA ARG A 105 9.36 14.65 2.04
C ARG A 105 8.57 13.47 2.65
N LEU A 106 7.98 12.61 1.82
CA LEU A 106 7.28 11.38 2.22
C LEU A 106 7.76 10.19 1.39
#